data_AF-A0ABD3CK91-F1
#
_entry.id   AF-A0ABD3CK91-F1
#
_cell.length_a   1.000
_cell.length_b   1.000
_cell.length_c   1.000
_cell.angle_alpha   90.00
_cell.angle_beta   90.00
_cell.angle_gamma   90.00
#
_symmetry.space_group_name_H-M   'P 1'
#
loop_
_entity.id
_entity.type
_entity.pdbx_description
1 polymer ?
#
loop_
_entity_poly.entity_id
_entity_poly.type
_entity_poly.pdbx_seq_one_letter_code
_entity_poly.pdbx_strand_id
1 'polypeptide(L)'
;MKWSSLFRKFFSRVRTALERQLKMGNWKPLVSGDSNGVCLLAGSEKVTKQRAESLFDFTKWLSCFMFFSCYPSAPYERKIMAMDLILIMLNIWPVVPDLSDNKDGSCPETTLYPYSKSFTKPDSTLLLVGSIVDSWDRLRVDAFRVLLHFPTPLPGICSPDLVRKVVILAKKLVCSPRVRESDAGALMMRLVFRKD
;
A
#
# COMPACT_ATOMS: atom_id res chain seq x y z
N MET A 1 -14.82 -6.94 -20.97
CA MET A 1 -14.89 -6.44 -19.57
C MET A 1 -13.46 -6.37 -19.03
N LYS A 2 -12.90 -5.18 -18.74
CA LYS A 2 -11.48 -5.06 -18.34
C LYS A 2 -11.29 -5.60 -16.91
N TRP A 3 -10.34 -6.51 -16.70
CA TRP A 3 -10.05 -7.18 -15.42
C TRP A 3 -9.91 -6.22 -14.22
N SER A 4 -9.34 -5.04 -14.43
CA SER A 4 -9.25 -3.98 -13.41
C SER A 4 -10.61 -3.54 -12.85
N SER A 5 -11.66 -3.54 -13.67
CA SER A 5 -13.03 -3.22 -13.22
C SER A 5 -13.63 -4.30 -12.32
N LEU A 6 -13.27 -5.58 -12.56
CA LEU A 6 -13.70 -6.69 -11.72
C LEU A 6 -13.04 -6.60 -10.34
N PHE A 7 -11.73 -6.37 -10.28
CA PHE A 7 -11.00 -6.22 -9.02
C PHE A 7 -11.43 -4.98 -8.25
N ARG A 8 -11.69 -3.86 -8.94
CA ARG A 8 -12.27 -2.68 -8.31
C ARG A 8 -13.61 -3.01 -7.64
N LYS A 9 -14.54 -3.65 -8.37
CA LYS A 9 -15.84 -4.07 -7.81
C LYS A 9 -15.67 -5.06 -6.65
N PHE A 10 -14.77 -6.02 -6.77
CA PHE A 10 -14.47 -7.01 -5.74
C PHE A 10 -14.00 -6.31 -4.46
N PHE A 11 -12.93 -5.54 -4.52
CA PHE A 11 -12.36 -4.83 -3.38
C PHE A 11 -13.34 -3.82 -2.78
N SER A 12 -14.13 -3.08 -3.59
CA SER A 12 -15.16 -2.19 -3.06
C SER A 12 -16.23 -2.95 -2.28
N ARG A 13 -16.68 -4.11 -2.77
CA ARG A 13 -17.63 -4.96 -2.06
C ARG A 13 -17.05 -5.52 -0.77
N VAL A 14 -15.79 -5.95 -0.78
CA VAL A 14 -15.07 -6.40 0.43
C VAL A 14 -15.01 -5.27 1.45
N ARG A 15 -14.62 -4.06 1.05
CA ARG A 15 -14.58 -2.88 1.91
C ARG A 15 -15.95 -2.62 2.55
N THR A 16 -17.01 -2.50 1.75
CA THR A 16 -18.36 -2.24 2.25
C THR A 16 -18.87 -3.34 3.17
N ALA A 17 -18.57 -4.61 2.88
CA ALA A 17 -18.96 -5.73 3.72
C ALA A 17 -18.27 -5.68 5.10
N LEU A 18 -16.96 -5.41 5.13
CA LEU A 18 -16.20 -5.31 6.38
C LEU A 18 -16.60 -4.06 7.20
N GLU A 19 -16.74 -2.90 6.55
CA GLU A 19 -17.22 -1.67 7.20
C GLU A 19 -18.63 -1.85 7.78
N ARG A 20 -19.51 -2.59 7.10
CA ARG A 20 -20.84 -2.92 7.63
C ARG A 20 -20.75 -3.77 8.90
N GLN A 21 -19.90 -4.80 8.92
CA GLN A 21 -19.73 -5.64 10.11
C GLN A 21 -19.14 -4.87 11.29
N LEU A 22 -18.20 -3.95 11.01
CA LEU A 22 -17.61 -3.06 12.00
C LEU A 22 -18.63 -2.09 12.58
N LYS A 23 -19.43 -1.42 11.74
CA LYS A 23 -20.48 -0.47 12.17
C LYS A 23 -21.58 -1.13 12.99
N MET A 24 -21.87 -2.40 12.71
CA MET A 24 -22.82 -3.20 13.49
C MET A 24 -22.25 -3.65 14.85
N GLY A 25 -20.95 -3.47 15.10
CA GLY A 25 -20.29 -3.91 16.33
C GLY A 25 -20.04 -5.42 16.43
N ASN A 26 -20.47 -6.19 15.43
CA ASN A 26 -20.37 -7.66 15.41
C ASN A 26 -18.93 -8.16 15.28
N TRP A 27 -18.06 -7.33 14.72
CA TRP A 27 -16.69 -7.69 14.43
C TRP A 27 -15.76 -6.49 14.60
N LYS A 28 -14.59 -6.75 15.20
CA LYS A 28 -13.45 -5.84 15.22
C LYS A 28 -12.23 -6.66 14.81
N PRO A 29 -11.38 -6.14 13.90
CA PRO A 29 -10.17 -6.85 13.49
C PRO A 29 -9.26 -7.04 14.70
N LEU A 30 -8.74 -8.25 14.87
CA LEU A 30 -7.79 -8.52 15.95
C LEU A 30 -6.45 -7.87 15.59
N VAL A 31 -6.16 -6.70 16.15
CA VAL A 31 -4.81 -6.16 16.11
C VAL A 31 -3.98 -7.02 17.06
N SER A 32 -3.17 -7.92 16.49
CA SER A 32 -2.18 -8.77 17.16
C SER A 32 -1.69 -8.13 18.48
N GLY A 33 -2.22 -8.61 19.61
CA GLY A 33 -1.96 -8.04 20.94
C GLY A 33 -2.85 -8.56 22.06
N ASP A 34 -4.19 -8.58 21.90
CA ASP A 34 -5.08 -8.89 23.02
C ASP A 34 -5.69 -10.29 22.95
N SER A 35 -4.91 -11.27 23.42
CA SER A 35 -5.39 -12.61 23.74
C SER A 35 -6.01 -12.61 25.14
N ASN A 36 -7.16 -11.97 25.36
CA ASN A 36 -8.02 -12.30 26.50
C ASN A 36 -9.40 -11.66 26.36
N GLY A 37 -10.33 -12.42 25.78
CA GLY A 37 -11.73 -12.05 25.71
C GLY A 37 -12.55 -13.21 25.19
N VAL A 38 -12.83 -14.18 26.06
CA VAL A 38 -13.78 -15.26 25.77
C VAL A 38 -15.14 -14.63 25.52
N CYS A 39 -15.54 -14.55 24.25
CA CYS A 39 -16.82 -13.97 23.85
C CYS A 39 -17.82 -15.10 23.58
N LEU A 40 -18.77 -15.28 24.51
CA LEU A 40 -19.89 -16.20 24.38
C LEU A 40 -20.92 -15.66 23.37
N LEU A 41 -20.61 -15.76 22.08
CA LEU A 41 -21.54 -15.39 21.01
C LEU A 41 -22.39 -16.60 20.55
N ALA A 42 -23.62 -16.32 20.10
CA ALA A 42 -24.52 -17.30 19.51
C ALA A 42 -23.90 -17.93 18.24
N GLY A 43 -24.33 -19.15 17.88
CA GLY A 43 -23.72 -19.92 16.78
C GLY A 43 -23.69 -19.17 15.43
N SER A 44 -24.73 -18.40 15.10
CA SER A 44 -24.79 -17.61 13.86
C SER A 44 -23.86 -16.39 13.87
N GLU A 45 -23.77 -15.69 15.00
CA GLU A 45 -22.91 -14.51 15.20
C GLU A 45 -21.42 -14.89 15.20
N LYS A 46 -21.08 -16.06 15.74
CA LYS A 46 -19.72 -16.61 15.64
C LYS A 46 -19.32 -16.86 14.19
N VAL A 47 -20.22 -17.41 13.38
CA VAL A 47 -19.96 -17.68 11.95
C VAL A 47 -19.79 -16.40 11.14
N THR A 48 -20.61 -15.37 11.37
CA THR A 48 -20.46 -14.08 10.66
C THR A 48 -19.17 -13.37 11.06
N LYS A 49 -18.81 -13.38 12.35
CA LYS A 49 -17.55 -12.83 12.85
C LYS A 49 -16.33 -13.55 12.25
N GLN A 50 -16.36 -14.88 12.20
CA GLN A 50 -15.28 -15.67 11.62
C GLN A 50 -15.11 -15.40 10.12
N ARG A 51 -16.21 -15.27 9.36
CA ARG A 51 -16.15 -14.93 7.92
C ARG A 51 -15.56 -13.55 7.67
N ALA A 52 -15.91 -12.56 8.50
CA ALA A 52 -15.34 -11.22 8.41
C ALA A 52 -13.83 -11.23 8.69
N GLU A 53 -13.39 -11.94 9.73
CA GLU A 53 -11.97 -12.11 10.05
C GLU A 53 -11.21 -12.78 8.90
N SER A 54 -11.72 -13.92 8.40
CA SER A 54 -11.09 -14.63 7.28
C SER A 54 -11.00 -13.78 6.02
N LEU A 55 -12.01 -12.95 5.74
CA LEU A 55 -11.99 -12.04 4.60
C LEU A 55 -10.96 -10.92 4.78
N PHE A 56 -10.87 -10.37 5.99
CA PHE A 56 -9.86 -9.35 6.32
C PHE A 56 -8.45 -9.91 6.22
N ASP A 57 -8.20 -11.08 6.81
CA ASP A 57 -6.92 -11.79 6.76
C ASP A 57 -6.53 -12.17 5.34
N PHE A 58 -7.48 -12.67 4.54
CA PHE A 58 -7.24 -12.93 3.12
C PHE A 58 -6.81 -11.66 2.38
N THR A 59 -7.50 -10.53 2.62
CA THR A 59 -7.20 -9.27 1.94
C THR A 59 -5.83 -8.73 2.38
N LYS A 60 -5.48 -8.89 3.65
CA LYS A 60 -4.16 -8.54 4.21
C LYS A 60 -3.04 -9.43 3.68
N TRP A 61 -3.28 -10.73 3.58
CA TRP A 61 -2.36 -11.66 2.94
C TRP A 61 -2.16 -11.31 1.46
N LEU A 62 -3.25 -11.01 0.75
CA LEU A 62 -3.21 -10.67 -0.68
C LEU A 62 -2.39 -9.41 -0.92
N SER A 63 -2.54 -8.35 -0.09
CA SER A 63 -1.74 -7.14 -0.22
C SER A 63 -0.25 -7.43 -0.02
N CYS A 64 0.11 -8.27 0.96
CA CYS A 64 1.49 -8.71 1.16
C CYS A 64 2.00 -9.54 -0.02
N PHE A 65 1.22 -10.50 -0.50
CA PHE A 65 1.58 -11.38 -1.62
C PHE A 65 1.87 -10.59 -2.90
N MET A 66 1.06 -9.58 -3.19
CA MET A 66 1.28 -8.69 -4.33
C MET A 66 2.53 -7.86 -4.15
N PHE A 67 2.75 -7.30 -2.95
CA PHE A 67 3.97 -6.55 -2.66
C PHE A 67 5.23 -7.41 -2.83
N PHE A 68 5.25 -8.62 -2.27
CA PHE A 68 6.36 -9.56 -2.42
C PHE A 68 6.53 -10.09 -3.84
N SER A 69 5.52 -9.94 -4.70
CA SER A 69 5.65 -10.27 -6.12
C SER A 69 6.44 -9.22 -6.92
N CYS A 70 6.75 -8.07 -6.32
CA CYS A 70 7.56 -7.00 -6.91
C CYS A 70 9.07 -7.11 -6.60
N TYR A 71 9.57 -8.28 -6.19
CA TYR A 71 11.00 -8.45 -5.87
C TYR A 71 11.92 -8.11 -7.06
N PRO A 72 13.18 -7.70 -6.81
CA PRO A 72 14.14 -7.42 -7.88
C PRO A 72 14.28 -8.61 -8.85
N SER A 73 14.40 -8.33 -10.14
CA SER A 73 14.48 -9.37 -11.19
C SER A 73 13.23 -10.26 -11.39
N ALA A 74 12.12 -10.00 -10.69
CA ALA A 74 10.86 -10.68 -11.00
C ALA A 74 10.43 -10.43 -12.46
N PRO A 75 9.80 -11.40 -13.14
CA PRO A 75 9.29 -11.24 -14.50
C PRO A 75 8.36 -10.04 -14.63
N TYR A 76 8.39 -9.38 -15.79
CA TYR A 76 7.61 -8.17 -16.05
C TYR A 76 6.11 -8.39 -15.79
N GLU A 77 5.55 -9.49 -16.30
CA GLU A 77 4.13 -9.86 -16.19
C GLU A 77 3.70 -9.99 -14.72
N ARG A 78 4.58 -10.51 -13.87
CA ARG A 78 4.33 -10.66 -12.44
C ARG A 78 4.31 -9.31 -11.74
N LYS A 79 5.34 -8.48 -11.99
CA LYS A 79 5.44 -7.14 -11.39
C LYS A 79 4.27 -6.25 -11.81
N ILE A 80 3.93 -6.25 -13.10
CA ILE A 80 2.90 -5.34 -13.62
C ILE A 80 1.52 -5.73 -13.09
N MET A 81 1.21 -7.02 -13.04
CA MET A 81 -0.05 -7.50 -12.46
C MET A 81 -0.16 -7.14 -10.97
N ALA A 82 0.92 -7.31 -10.21
CA ALA A 82 0.96 -6.96 -8.80
C ALA A 82 0.79 -5.45 -8.58
N MET A 83 1.52 -4.61 -9.30
CA MET A 83 1.42 -3.15 -9.19
C MET A 83 0.05 -2.62 -9.60
N ASP A 84 -0.53 -3.12 -10.70
CA ASP A 84 -1.89 -2.77 -11.13
C ASP A 84 -2.91 -3.06 -10.02
N LEU A 85 -2.83 -4.23 -9.37
CA LEU A 85 -3.74 -4.60 -8.28
C LEU A 85 -3.50 -3.79 -7.01
N ILE A 86 -2.24 -3.54 -6.65
CA ILE A 86 -1.88 -2.68 -5.52
C ILE A 86 -2.48 -1.28 -5.73
N LEU A 87 -2.37 -0.72 -6.93
CA LEU A 87 -2.99 0.57 -7.27
C LEU A 87 -4.51 0.54 -7.11
N ILE A 88 -5.18 -0.52 -7.58
CA ILE A 88 -6.64 -0.64 -7.42
C ILE A 88 -6.99 -0.74 -5.92
N MET A 89 -6.23 -1.50 -5.13
CA MET A 89 -6.43 -1.58 -3.69
C MET A 89 -6.22 -0.22 -3.00
N LEU A 90 -5.14 0.50 -3.32
CA LEU A 90 -4.82 1.82 -2.73
C LEU A 90 -5.87 2.88 -3.02
N ASN A 91 -6.52 2.80 -4.18
CA ASN A 91 -7.66 3.67 -4.50
C ASN A 91 -8.91 3.35 -3.66
N ILE A 92 -9.00 2.16 -3.06
CA ILE A 92 -10.15 1.71 -2.27
C ILE A 92 -9.84 1.85 -0.78
N TRP A 93 -8.63 1.52 -0.35
CA TRP A 93 -8.13 1.71 1.00
C TRP A 93 -6.92 2.65 0.93
N PRO A 94 -7.11 3.97 1.07
CA PRO A 94 -5.99 4.89 1.07
C PRO A 94 -5.10 4.63 2.28
N VAL A 95 -3.78 4.68 2.11
CA VAL A 95 -2.84 4.61 3.24
C VAL A 95 -2.94 5.94 3.99
N VAL A 96 -3.49 5.90 5.20
CA VAL A 96 -3.52 7.07 6.08
C VAL A 96 -2.25 7.04 6.95
N PRO A 97 -1.51 8.16 7.06
CA PRO A 97 -0.40 8.25 7.99
C PRO A 97 -0.92 7.98 9.41
N ASP A 98 -0.20 7.18 10.19
CA ASP A 98 -0.52 6.97 11.60
C ASP A 98 -0.50 8.35 12.30
N LEU A 99 -1.68 8.92 12.57
CA LEU A 99 -1.87 10.17 13.34
C LEU A 99 -1.63 9.96 14.84
N SER A 100 -0.94 8.89 15.22
CA SER A 100 -0.85 8.39 16.60
C SER A 100 0.09 9.18 17.53
N ASP A 101 0.37 10.45 17.22
CA ASP A 101 1.05 11.37 18.15
C ASP A 101 0.13 12.46 18.71
N ASN A 102 -1.14 12.51 18.31
CA ASN A 102 -2.12 13.37 18.98
C ASN A 102 -2.70 12.67 20.20
N LYS A 103 -2.24 13.11 21.39
CA LYS A 103 -2.76 12.77 22.72
C LYS A 103 -4.20 13.23 23.00
N ASP A 104 -4.94 13.67 21.99
CA ASP A 104 -6.33 14.12 22.13
C ASP A 104 -7.27 13.02 21.61
N GLY A 105 -8.02 12.43 22.55
CA GLY A 105 -8.80 11.19 22.42
C GLY A 105 -10.00 11.21 21.48
N SER A 106 -9.82 11.65 20.24
CA SER A 106 -10.75 11.46 19.15
C SER A 106 -10.09 10.54 18.12
N CYS A 107 -10.18 9.22 18.34
CA CYS A 107 -9.83 8.25 17.30
C CYS A 107 -10.69 8.55 16.07
N PRO A 108 -10.11 8.94 14.92
CA PRO A 108 -10.91 9.00 13.70
C PRO A 108 -11.42 7.58 13.44
N GLU A 109 -12.70 7.49 13.06
CA GLU A 109 -13.45 6.27 12.76
C GLU A 109 -12.53 5.11 12.40
N THR A 110 -12.55 4.02 13.20
CA THR A 110 -11.76 2.79 13.07
C THR A 110 -11.61 2.36 11.60
N THR A 111 -10.63 2.92 10.88
CA THR A 111 -10.61 2.75 9.44
C THR A 111 -9.88 1.45 9.15
N LEU A 112 -10.60 0.52 8.52
CA LEU A 112 -10.11 -0.80 8.19
C LEU A 112 -9.14 -0.71 7.02
N TYR A 113 -7.85 -0.91 7.27
CA TYR A 113 -6.83 -1.02 6.23
C TYR A 113 -6.26 -2.43 6.17
N PRO A 114 -6.46 -3.17 5.06
CA PRO A 114 -5.96 -4.52 4.90
C PRO A 114 -4.49 -4.51 4.42
N TYR A 115 -3.66 -3.66 5.00
CA TYR A 115 -2.22 -3.60 4.72
C TYR A 115 -1.46 -4.12 5.94
N SER A 116 -0.36 -4.83 5.70
CA SER A 116 0.57 -5.12 6.80
C SER A 116 1.27 -3.83 7.22
N LYS A 117 1.68 -3.76 8.50
CA LYS A 117 2.56 -2.70 9.00
C LYS A 117 3.89 -2.60 8.21
N SER A 118 4.25 -3.65 7.46
CA SER A 118 5.44 -3.67 6.62
C SER A 118 5.23 -2.99 5.27
N PHE A 119 3.99 -2.71 4.84
CA PHE A 119 3.71 -2.15 3.52
C PHE A 119 4.33 -0.76 3.32
N THR A 120 4.31 0.08 4.36
CA THR A 120 4.88 1.44 4.38
C THR A 120 6.24 1.54 5.08
N LYS A 121 6.91 0.41 5.37
CA LYS A 121 8.24 0.46 5.97
C LYS A 121 9.28 1.07 5.02
N PRO A 122 10.38 1.61 5.56
CA PRO A 122 11.51 2.11 4.77
C PRO A 122 11.96 1.14 3.68
N ASP A 123 12.18 -0.14 4.02
CA ASP A 123 12.65 -1.15 3.04
C ASP A 123 11.68 -1.33 1.87
N SER A 124 10.37 -1.34 2.16
CA SER A 124 9.32 -1.47 1.16
C SER A 124 9.25 -0.25 0.24
N THR A 125 9.43 0.93 0.81
CA THR A 125 9.48 2.20 0.07
C THR A 125 10.70 2.22 -0.86
N LEU A 126 11.89 1.86 -0.35
CA LEU A 126 13.12 1.83 -1.12
C LEU A 126 13.07 0.81 -2.27
N LEU A 127 12.42 -0.35 -2.07
CA LEU A 127 12.19 -1.34 -3.12
C LEU A 127 11.34 -0.76 -4.27
N LEU A 128 10.26 -0.06 -3.95
CA LEU A 128 9.42 0.61 -4.95
C LEU A 128 10.15 1.78 -5.62
N VAL A 129 10.97 2.54 -4.88
CA VAL A 129 11.81 3.60 -5.45
C VAL A 129 12.82 3.01 -6.45
N GLY A 130 13.41 1.85 -6.15
CA GLY A 130 14.24 1.12 -7.11
C GLY A 130 13.47 0.74 -8.39
N SER A 131 12.17 0.46 -8.28
CA SER A 131 11.31 0.13 -9.42
C SER A 131 11.00 1.34 -10.32
N ILE A 132 11.22 2.58 -9.87
CA ILE A 132 11.13 3.78 -10.73
C ILE A 132 12.22 3.79 -11.80
N VAL A 133 13.33 3.08 -11.58
CA VAL A 133 14.46 3.00 -12.54
C VAL A 133 14.44 1.66 -13.30
N ASP A 134 13.31 0.95 -13.30
CA ASP A 134 13.15 -0.30 -14.04
C ASP A 134 13.23 -0.08 -15.57
N SER A 135 13.63 -1.11 -16.31
CA SER A 135 13.74 -1.10 -17.77
C SER A 135 12.41 -0.84 -18.47
N TRP A 136 11.29 -1.24 -17.85
CA TRP A 136 9.96 -1.17 -18.44
C TRP A 136 9.20 0.09 -18.02
N ASP A 137 8.78 0.88 -18.99
CA ASP A 137 8.13 2.18 -18.76
C ASP A 137 6.89 2.10 -17.87
N ARG A 138 6.02 1.14 -18.15
CA ARG A 138 4.79 0.95 -17.38
C ARG A 138 5.06 0.63 -15.91
N LEU A 139 6.08 -0.18 -15.62
CA LEU A 139 6.48 -0.46 -14.24
C LEU A 139 6.99 0.79 -13.52
N ARG A 140 7.78 1.62 -14.20
CA ARG A 140 8.27 2.89 -13.62
C ARG A 140 7.10 3.80 -13.23
N VAL A 141 6.14 3.96 -14.13
CA VAL A 141 4.96 4.80 -13.92
C VAL A 141 4.07 4.25 -12.81
N ASP A 142 3.84 2.95 -12.76
CA ASP A 142 2.99 2.35 -11.73
C ASP A 142 3.67 2.34 -10.37
N ALA A 143 4.99 2.09 -10.29
CA ALA A 143 5.77 2.26 -9.06
C ALA A 143 5.68 3.70 -8.53
N PHE A 144 5.88 4.69 -9.40
CA PHE A 144 5.70 6.10 -9.06
C PHE A 144 4.29 6.38 -8.52
N ARG A 145 3.24 5.88 -9.18
CA ARG A 145 1.86 6.06 -8.72
C ARG A 145 1.59 5.42 -7.37
N VAL A 146 2.11 4.21 -7.13
CA VAL A 146 1.99 3.53 -5.83
C VAL A 146 2.64 4.38 -4.74
N LEU A 147 3.86 4.87 -4.98
CA LEU A 147 4.59 5.71 -4.03
C LEU A 147 3.89 7.05 -3.74
N LEU A 148 3.09 7.58 -4.66
CA LEU A 148 2.28 8.77 -4.38
C LEU A 148 1.20 8.53 -3.30
N HIS A 149 0.80 7.28 -3.04
CA HIS A 149 -0.12 6.95 -1.95
C HIS A 149 0.58 6.77 -0.60
N PHE A 150 1.91 6.72 -0.56
CA PHE A 150 2.65 6.51 0.71
C PHE A 150 2.64 7.79 1.56
N PRO A 151 2.90 7.70 2.88
CA PRO A 151 3.01 8.87 3.74
C PRO A 151 4.06 9.89 3.25
N THR A 152 3.90 11.14 3.68
CA THR A 152 4.83 12.26 3.46
C THR A 152 5.35 12.69 4.83
N PRO A 153 6.68 12.78 5.07
CA PRO A 153 7.77 12.43 4.15
C PRO A 153 7.83 10.93 3.84
N LEU A 154 8.44 10.55 2.72
CA LEU A 154 8.51 9.14 2.30
C LEU A 154 9.29 8.31 3.33
N PRO A 155 8.73 7.20 3.85
CA PRO A 155 9.43 6.33 4.79
C PRO A 155 10.78 5.87 4.24
N GLY A 156 11.87 6.10 4.98
CA GLY A 156 13.23 5.75 4.54
C GLY A 156 13.93 6.82 3.69
N ILE A 157 13.24 7.89 3.29
CA ILE A 157 13.82 9.07 2.63
C ILE A 157 13.34 10.33 3.38
N CYS A 158 13.43 10.32 4.71
CA CYS A 158 12.93 11.42 5.53
C CYS A 158 14.00 12.48 5.87
N SER A 159 15.29 12.13 5.76
CA SER A 159 16.36 13.04 6.17
C SER A 159 16.84 13.89 4.98
N PRO A 160 17.22 15.17 5.21
CA PRO A 160 17.66 16.06 4.15
C PRO A 160 18.87 15.51 3.39
N ASP A 161 19.76 14.76 4.05
CA ASP A 161 20.90 14.10 3.40
C ASP A 161 20.47 12.97 2.45
N LEU A 162 19.45 12.18 2.82
CA LEU A 162 18.91 11.13 1.97
C LEU A 162 18.16 11.72 0.77
N VAL A 163 17.33 12.74 1.01
CA VAL A 163 16.67 13.51 -0.05
C VAL A 163 17.71 14.08 -1.01
N ARG A 164 18.77 14.71 -0.50
CA ARG A 164 19.87 15.25 -1.32
C ARG A 164 20.55 14.17 -2.17
N LYS A 165 20.83 12.99 -1.61
CA LYS A 165 21.40 11.85 -2.37
C LYS A 165 20.48 11.42 -3.50
N VAL A 166 19.17 11.32 -3.23
CA VAL A 166 18.15 10.97 -4.23
C VAL A 166 18.08 12.03 -5.33
N VAL A 167 18.09 13.31 -4.99
CA VAL A 167 18.10 14.42 -5.97
C VAL A 167 19.35 14.40 -6.84
N ILE A 168 20.53 14.14 -6.26
CA ILE A 168 21.79 14.03 -7.03
C ILE A 168 21.70 12.86 -8.03
N LEU A 169 21.18 11.70 -7.59
CA LEU A 169 20.99 10.54 -8.46
C LEU A 169 19.98 10.85 -9.57
N ALA A 170 18.84 11.43 -9.22
CA ALA A 170 17.79 11.78 -10.17
C ALA A 170 18.30 12.80 -11.21
N LYS A 171 19.06 13.81 -10.79
CA LYS A 171 19.73 14.76 -11.69
C LYS A 171 20.68 14.06 -12.67
N LYS A 172 21.50 13.11 -12.20
CA LYS A 172 22.39 12.32 -13.06
C LYS A 172 21.60 11.53 -14.11
N LEU A 173 20.47 10.93 -13.71
CA LEU A 173 19.60 10.16 -14.59
C LEU A 173 18.92 11.05 -15.64
N VAL A 174 18.36 12.20 -15.25
CA VAL A 174 17.75 13.17 -16.17
C VAL A 174 18.72 13.61 -17.26
N CYS A 175 19.99 13.83 -16.91
CA CYS A 175 21.05 14.20 -17.85
C CYS A 175 21.58 13.03 -18.70
N SER A 176 21.06 11.81 -18.53
CA SER A 176 21.48 10.67 -19.35
C SER A 176 21.01 10.84 -20.80
N PRO A 177 21.86 10.53 -21.80
CA PRO A 177 21.45 10.53 -23.20
C PRO A 177 20.45 9.40 -23.53
N ARG A 178 20.28 8.43 -22.63
CA ARG A 178 19.33 7.33 -22.79
C ARG A 178 17.95 7.77 -22.32
N VAL A 179 17.01 7.84 -23.26
CA VAL A 179 15.60 8.24 -23.00
C VAL A 179 15.02 7.55 -21.76
N ARG A 180 15.19 6.23 -21.64
CA ARG A 180 14.65 5.45 -20.50
C ARG A 180 15.20 5.91 -19.14
N GLU A 181 16.49 6.24 -19.08
CA GLU A 181 17.14 6.71 -17.85
C GLU A 181 16.74 8.15 -17.55
N SER A 182 16.65 9.00 -18.58
CA SER A 182 16.17 10.38 -18.44
C SER A 182 14.73 10.45 -17.92
N ASP A 183 13.83 9.62 -18.47
CA ASP A 183 12.44 9.50 -18.02
C ASP A 183 12.35 9.01 -16.57
N ALA A 184 13.15 8.00 -16.20
CA ALA A 184 13.23 7.51 -14.82
C ALA A 184 13.72 8.61 -13.86
N GLY A 185 14.74 9.37 -14.26
CA GLY A 185 15.24 10.52 -13.50
C GLY A 185 14.16 11.58 -13.31
N ALA A 186 13.36 11.88 -14.35
CA ALA A 186 12.27 12.84 -14.28
C ALA A 186 11.17 12.37 -13.31
N LEU A 187 10.81 11.08 -13.32
CA LEU A 187 9.87 10.50 -12.36
C LEU A 187 10.41 10.56 -10.92
N MET A 188 11.70 10.29 -10.72
CA MET A 188 12.34 10.36 -9.41
C MET A 188 12.36 11.80 -8.86
N MET A 189 12.68 12.80 -9.69
CA MET A 189 12.57 14.21 -9.31
C MET A 189 11.14 14.59 -8.93
N ARG A 190 10.16 14.20 -9.76
CA ARG A 190 8.74 14.45 -9.49
C ARG A 190 8.25 13.79 -8.21
N LEU A 191 8.82 12.65 -7.83
CA LEU A 191 8.47 11.96 -6.59
C LEU A 191 8.93 12.80 -5.39
N VAL A 192 10.22 13.17 -5.36
CA VAL A 192 10.81 13.98 -4.29
C VAL A 192 10.00 15.27 -4.11
N PHE A 193 9.78 16.04 -5.17
CA PHE A 193 9.03 17.31 -5.10
C PHE A 193 7.58 17.19 -4.62
N ARG A 194 6.97 16.00 -4.69
CA ARG A 194 5.59 15.78 -4.22
C ARG A 194 5.53 15.20 -2.82
N LYS A 195 6.66 14.74 -2.29
CA LYS A 195 6.73 13.97 -1.05
C LYS A 195 7.68 14.54 -0.01
N ASP A 196 8.47 15.54 -0.36
CA ASP A 196 9.34 16.32 0.52
C ASP A 196 9.08 17.82 0.35
#